data_AF-A0A532AJ80-F1
#
_entry.id   AF-A0A532AJ80-F1
#
_cell.length_a   1.000
_cell.length_b   1.000
_cell.length_c   1.000
_cell.angle_alpha   90.00
_cell.angle_beta   90.00
_cell.angle_gamma   90.00
#
_symmetry.space_group_name_H-M   'P 1'
#
loop_
_entity.id
_entity.type
_entity.pdbx_description
1 polymer ?
#
loop_
_entity_poly.entity_id
_entity_poly.type
_entity_poly.pdbx_seq_one_letter_code
_entity_poly.pdbx_strand_id
1 'polypeptide(L)'
;PYYWAIATGLANTVFVSAVVIVFSSALGLVVGITRLSSNPLAAGTCRVWVEVARNSPPIVLLIFLYSLWWKVLPPVGEALNPLPGVYASMRGFVVPAVSMDVATAGLLVIALALA
;
A
#
# COMPACT_ATOMS: atom_id res chain seq x y z
N PRO A 1 -21.55 -18.67 9.35
CA PRO A 1 -21.06 -19.60 10.40
C PRO A 1 -19.75 -19.07 11.01
N TYR A 2 -19.56 -19.20 12.32
CA TYR A 2 -18.45 -18.55 13.06
C TYR A 2 -17.04 -19.01 12.62
N TYR A 3 -16.89 -20.28 12.22
CA TYR A 3 -15.61 -20.83 11.73
C TYR A 3 -15.08 -20.10 10.48
N TRP A 4 -15.99 -19.63 9.62
CA TRP A 4 -15.62 -18.94 8.39
C TRP A 4 -14.99 -17.58 8.67
N ALA A 5 -15.52 -16.83 9.65
CA ALA A 5 -14.97 -15.54 10.05
C ALA A 5 -13.52 -15.67 10.56
N ILE A 6 -13.24 -16.70 11.38
CA ILE A 6 -11.90 -16.99 11.87
C ILE A 6 -10.95 -17.34 10.71
N ALA A 7 -11.39 -18.22 9.80
CA ALA A 7 -10.58 -18.61 8.65
C ALA A 7 -10.26 -17.42 7.74
N THR A 8 -11.24 -16.55 7.48
CA THR A 8 -11.02 -15.33 6.69
C THR A 8 -10.10 -14.32 7.39
N GLY A 9 -10.20 -14.19 8.71
CA GLY A 9 -9.31 -13.32 9.49
C GLY A 9 -7.86 -13.82 9.45
N LEU A 10 -7.67 -15.14 9.59
CA LEU A 10 -6.35 -15.76 9.48
C LEU A 10 -5.76 -15.56 8.07
N ALA A 11 -6.55 -15.83 7.03
CA ALA A 11 -6.12 -15.65 5.65
C ALA A 11 -5.70 -14.21 5.36
N ASN A 12 -6.46 -13.22 5.85
CA ASN A 12 -6.11 -11.81 5.69
C ASN A 12 -4.82 -11.44 6.43
N THR A 13 -4.62 -11.91 7.66
CA THR A 13 -3.37 -11.65 8.40
C THR A 13 -2.16 -12.24 7.68
N VAL A 14 -2.28 -13.47 7.16
CA VAL A 14 -1.20 -14.13 6.40
C VAL A 14 -0.90 -13.36 5.12
N PHE A 15 -1.94 -13.00 4.35
CA PHE A 15 -1.79 -12.25 3.11
C PHE A 15 -1.12 -10.89 3.36
N VAL A 16 -1.65 -10.11 4.30
CA VAL A 16 -1.09 -8.79 4.64
C VAL A 16 0.35 -8.92 5.15
N SER A 17 0.63 -9.89 6.03
CA SER A 17 1.98 -10.10 6.56
C SER A 17 2.97 -10.48 5.46
N ALA A 18 2.58 -11.34 4.52
CA ALA A 18 3.44 -11.73 3.40
C ALA A 18 3.83 -10.52 2.54
N VAL A 19 2.86 -9.67 2.20
CA VAL A 19 3.11 -8.41 1.47
C VAL A 19 4.04 -7.50 2.27
N VAL A 20 3.75 -7.27 3.56
CA VAL A 20 4.55 -6.41 4.43
C VAL A 20 6.00 -6.90 4.55
N ILE A 21 6.22 -8.22 4.67
CA ILE A 21 7.56 -8.80 4.75
C ILE A 21 8.36 -8.47 3.50
N VAL A 22 7.80 -8.70 2.29
CA VAL A 22 8.50 -8.42 1.03
C VAL A 22 8.93 -6.95 0.94
N PHE A 23 8.00 -6.03 1.18
CA PHE A 23 8.30 -4.59 1.11
C PHE A 23 9.26 -4.13 2.22
N SER A 24 9.08 -4.61 3.44
CA SER A 24 9.95 -4.28 4.58
C SER A 24 11.37 -4.80 4.38
N SER A 25 11.53 -6.02 3.83
CA SER A 25 12.84 -6.58 3.49
C SER A 25 13.53 -5.78 2.40
N ALA A 26 12.81 -5.39 1.34
CA ALA A 26 13.39 -4.56 0.27
C ALA A 26 13.85 -3.20 0.79
N LEU A 27 13.00 -2.48 1.53
CA LEU A 27 13.36 -1.19 2.12
C LEU A 27 14.48 -1.31 3.15
N GLY A 28 14.42 -2.32 4.02
CA GLY A 28 15.43 -2.60 5.02
C GLY A 28 16.79 -2.93 4.40
N LEU A 29 16.81 -3.65 3.28
CA LEU A 29 18.03 -3.94 2.53
C LEU A 29 18.64 -2.66 1.95
N VAL A 30 17.84 -1.81 1.31
CA VAL A 30 18.30 -0.52 0.76
C VAL A 30 18.91 0.34 1.86
N VAL A 31 18.19 0.52 2.97
CA VAL A 31 18.67 1.32 4.11
C VAL A 31 19.91 0.68 4.77
N GLY A 32 19.99 -0.64 4.80
CA GLY A 32 21.13 -1.38 5.31
C GLY A 32 22.40 -1.14 4.48
N ILE A 33 22.28 -1.17 3.15
CA ILE A 33 23.38 -0.92 2.22
C ILE A 33 23.82 0.55 2.31
N THR A 34 22.90 1.50 2.29
CA THR A 34 23.23 2.94 2.36
C THR A 34 23.92 3.31 3.68
N ARG A 35 23.62 2.62 4.78
CA ARG A 35 24.33 2.79 6.07
C ARG A 35 25.82 2.42 6.00
N LEU A 36 26.20 1.49 5.11
CA LEU A 36 27.60 1.06 4.92
C LEU A 36 28.35 1.94 3.90
N SER A 37 27.68 2.88 3.25
CA SER A 37 28.30 3.80 2.30
C SER A 37 29.41 4.62 2.96
N SER A 38 30.51 4.83 2.23
CA SER A 38 31.60 5.73 2.63
C SER A 38 31.19 7.21 2.64
N ASN A 39 30.04 7.56 2.07
CA ASN A 39 29.51 8.92 2.09
C ASN A 39 28.89 9.23 3.47
N PRO A 40 29.48 10.18 4.24
CA PRO A 40 29.04 10.48 5.60
C PRO A 40 27.64 11.12 5.65
N LEU A 41 27.19 11.80 4.60
CA LEU A 41 25.84 12.37 4.54
C LEU A 41 24.79 11.27 4.37
N ALA A 42 25.00 10.35 3.42
CA ALA A 42 24.09 9.24 3.18
C ALA A 42 23.99 8.32 4.40
N ALA A 43 25.13 7.96 5.01
CA ALA A 43 25.17 7.16 6.22
C ALA A 43 24.55 7.90 7.43
N GLY A 44 24.77 9.21 7.54
CA GLY A 44 24.20 10.07 8.58
C GLY A 44 22.68 10.13 8.51
N THR A 45 22.12 10.44 7.32
CA THR A 45 20.66 10.47 7.12
C THR A 45 20.01 9.12 7.40
N CYS A 46 20.65 8.02 6.98
CA CYS A 46 20.12 6.68 7.27
C CYS A 46 20.14 6.37 8.77
N ARG A 47 21.18 6.78 9.52
CA ARG A 47 21.22 6.61 10.98
C ARG A 47 20.08 7.35 11.66
N VAL A 48 19.88 8.63 11.32
CA VAL A 48 18.78 9.44 11.87
C VAL A 48 17.43 8.79 11.54
N TRP A 49 17.21 8.38 10.29
CA TRP A 49 15.97 7.71 9.89
C TRP A 49 15.71 6.42 10.69
N VAL A 50 16.73 5.55 10.84
CA VAL A 50 16.59 4.29 11.59
C VAL A 50 16.31 4.54 13.07
N GLU A 51 17.03 5.48 13.70
CA GLU A 51 16.85 5.81 15.12
C GLU A 51 15.45 6.38 15.39
N VAL A 52 14.97 7.30 14.54
CA VAL A 52 13.62 7.85 14.64
C VAL A 52 12.58 6.76 14.43
N ALA A 53 12.71 5.94 13.38
CA ALA A 53 11.75 4.88 13.08
C ALA A 53 11.64 3.86 14.22
N ARG A 54 12.78 3.46 14.82
CA ARG A 54 12.82 2.47 15.91
C ARG A 54 12.39 3.02 17.26
N ASN A 55 12.60 4.32 17.52
CA ASN A 55 12.25 4.95 18.79
C ASN A 55 10.85 5.59 18.78
N SER A 56 10.20 5.70 17.61
CA SER A 56 8.85 6.25 17.50
C SER A 56 7.78 5.30 18.08
N PRO A 57 6.82 5.80 18.90
CA PRO A 57 5.73 4.97 19.41
C PRO A 57 4.81 4.50 18.27
N PRO A 58 4.72 3.18 17.97
CA PRO A 58 3.95 2.70 16.82
C PRO A 58 2.45 2.95 16.99
N ILE A 59 1.94 2.95 18.22
CA ILE A 59 0.53 3.22 18.51
C ILE A 59 0.14 4.64 18.10
N VAL A 60 0.98 5.63 18.43
CA VAL A 60 0.74 7.04 18.05
C VAL A 60 0.74 7.18 16.53
N LEU A 61 1.68 6.52 15.85
CA LEU A 61 1.74 6.50 14.40
C LEU A 61 0.47 5.90 13.77
N LEU A 62 -0.01 4.76 14.30
CA LEU A 62 -1.22 4.11 13.81
C LEU A 62 -2.47 4.98 14.04
N ILE A 63 -2.61 5.60 15.21
CA ILE A 63 -3.73 6.51 15.51
C ILE A 63 -3.68 7.75 14.61
N PHE A 64 -2.50 8.33 14.43
CA PHE A 64 -2.30 9.48 13.55
C PHE A 64 -2.66 9.13 12.11
N LEU A 65 -2.12 8.02 11.59
CA LEU A 65 -2.36 7.58 10.22
C LEU A 65 -3.85 7.25 9.98
N TYR A 66 -4.50 6.58 10.95
CA TYR A 66 -5.93 6.31 10.89
C TYR A 66 -6.75 7.61 10.89
N SER A 67 -6.44 8.55 11.78
CA SER A 67 -7.14 9.84 11.86
C SER A 67 -6.97 10.66 10.58
N LEU A 68 -5.78 10.60 9.97
CA LEU A 68 -5.51 11.25 8.69
C LEU A 68 -6.33 10.58 7.57
N TRP A 69 -6.34 9.25 7.52
CA TRP A 69 -7.12 8.48 6.55
C TRP A 69 -8.61 8.83 6.60
N TRP A 70 -9.15 9.03 7.81
CA TRP A 70 -10.54 9.42 8.03
C TRP A 70 -10.87 10.83 7.55
N LYS A 71 -9.91 11.75 7.59
CA LYS A 71 -10.08 13.10 7.04
C LYS A 71 -9.99 13.14 5.52
N VAL A 72 -9.19 12.25 4.93
CA VAL A 72 -8.90 12.25 3.49
C VAL A 72 -9.95 11.45 2.70
N LEU A 73 -10.47 10.36 3.25
CA LEU A 73 -11.43 9.48 2.56
C LEU A 73 -12.81 9.58 3.20
N PRO A 74 -13.85 9.94 2.43
CA PRO A 74 -15.19 10.10 2.97
C PRO A 74 -15.83 8.74 3.33
N PRO A 75 -16.86 8.77 4.18
CA PRO A 75 -17.68 7.60 4.48
C PRO A 75 -18.24 6.96 3.20
N VAL A 76 -18.51 5.66 3.26
CA VAL A 76 -18.96 4.84 2.11
C VAL A 76 -20.24 5.39 1.45
N GLY A 77 -21.07 6.14 2.19
CA GLY A 77 -22.27 6.79 1.66
C GLY A 77 -22.01 8.03 0.78
N GLU A 78 -20.84 8.66 0.90
CA GLU A 78 -20.43 9.86 0.17
C GLU A 78 -19.09 9.62 -0.56
N ALA A 79 -18.92 8.42 -1.13
CA ALA A 79 -17.66 8.03 -1.77
C ALA A 79 -17.18 9.07 -2.80
N LEU A 80 -15.90 9.43 -2.72
CA LEU A 80 -15.28 10.31 -3.72
C LEU A 80 -15.32 9.59 -5.07
N ASN A 81 -15.78 10.30 -6.10
CA ASN A 81 -15.84 9.82 -7.48
C ASN A 81 -14.83 10.62 -8.33
N PRO A 82 -13.51 10.38 -8.17
CA PRO A 82 -12.49 11.12 -8.90
C PRO A 82 -12.53 10.84 -10.42
N LEU A 83 -12.98 9.66 -10.83
CA LEU A 83 -13.11 9.23 -12.24
C LEU A 83 -14.37 8.37 -12.41
N PRO A 84 -15.05 8.40 -13.58
CA PRO A 84 -16.23 7.55 -13.82
C PRO A 84 -15.94 6.08 -13.55
N GLY A 85 -16.62 5.51 -12.55
CA GLY A 85 -16.48 4.11 -12.13
C GLY A 85 -15.43 3.86 -11.04
N VAL A 86 -14.61 4.85 -10.69
CA VAL A 86 -13.63 4.79 -9.59
C VAL A 86 -14.23 5.42 -8.35
N TYR A 87 -14.45 4.62 -7.31
CA TYR A 87 -14.96 5.07 -6.03
C TYR A 87 -13.91 4.91 -4.94
N ALA A 88 -13.52 6.01 -4.31
CA ALA A 88 -12.63 6.01 -3.16
C ALA A 88 -13.44 6.24 -1.88
N SER A 89 -13.36 5.29 -0.94
CA SER A 89 -14.09 5.36 0.33
C SER A 89 -13.27 4.79 1.48
N MET A 90 -13.79 4.91 2.70
CA MET A 90 -13.21 4.26 3.89
C MET A 90 -13.07 2.73 3.78
N ARG A 91 -13.81 2.08 2.87
CA ARG A 91 -13.65 0.64 2.57
C ARG A 91 -12.48 0.32 1.63
N GLY A 92 -11.77 1.34 1.16
CA GLY A 92 -10.71 1.23 0.18
C GLY A 92 -11.12 1.81 -1.17
N PHE A 93 -10.36 1.41 -2.19
CA PHE A 93 -10.54 1.86 -3.56
C PHE A 93 -11.31 0.80 -4.35
N VAL A 94 -12.49 1.17 -4.85
CA VAL A 94 -13.27 0.37 -5.79
C VAL A 94 -13.01 0.96 -7.17
N VAL A 95 -12.04 0.37 -7.87
CA VAL A 95 -11.81 0.64 -9.29
C VAL A 95 -12.81 -0.21 -10.09
N PRO A 96 -13.38 0.31 -11.18
CA PRO A 96 -14.26 -0.50 -12.01
C PRO A 96 -13.39 -1.63 -12.56
N ALA A 97 -13.84 -2.87 -12.36
CA ALA A 97 -13.16 -4.01 -12.94
C ALA A 97 -13.07 -3.78 -14.45
N VAL A 98 -11.85 -3.71 -14.98
CA VAL A 98 -11.64 -3.69 -16.42
C VAL A 98 -12.08 -5.06 -16.90
N SER A 99 -13.34 -5.17 -17.35
CA SER A 99 -13.80 -6.34 -18.08
C SER A 99 -13.07 -6.33 -19.41
N MET A 100 -11.95 -7.06 -19.43
CA MET A 100 -11.23 -7.39 -20.65
C MET A 100 -12.12 -8.37 -21.43
N ASP A 101 -13.08 -7.82 -22.16
CA ASP A 101 -13.69 -8.56 -23.26
C ASP A 101 -12.59 -8.77 -24.32
N VAL A 102 -12.55 -9.93 -24.98
CA VAL A 102 -11.44 -10.34 -25.86
C VAL A 102 -11.16 -9.29 -26.97
N ALA A 103 -12.19 -8.50 -27.31
CA ALA A 103 -12.11 -7.37 -28.24
C ALA A 103 -11.25 -6.19 -27.73
N THR A 104 -11.30 -5.83 -26.44
CA THR A 104 -10.53 -4.68 -25.90
C THR A 104 -9.07 -5.05 -25.64
N ALA A 105 -8.80 -6.31 -25.28
CA ALA A 105 -7.44 -6.84 -25.19
C ALA A 105 -6.75 -6.87 -26.57
N GLY A 106 -7.48 -7.23 -27.63
CA GLY A 106 -6.97 -7.19 -29.00
C GLY A 106 -6.62 -5.78 -29.47
N LEU A 107 -7.45 -4.79 -29.12
CA LEU A 107 -7.22 -3.39 -29.49
C LEU A 107 -5.98 -2.79 -28.78
N LEU A 108 -5.73 -3.18 -27.52
CA LEU A 108 -4.54 -2.76 -26.76
C LEU A 108 -3.24 -3.36 -27.32
N VAL A 109 -3.27 -4.61 -27.78
CA VAL A 109 -2.09 -5.24 -28.43
C VAL A 109 -1.80 -4.59 -29.78
N ILE A 110 -2.83 -4.23 -30.55
CA ILE A 110 -2.65 -3.51 -31.81
C ILE A 110 -2.12 -2.09 -31.57
N ALA A 111 -2.60 -1.40 -30.53
CA ALA A 111 -2.09 -0.07 -30.16
C ALA A 111 -0.64 -0.10 -29.65
N LEU A 112 -0.24 -1.15 -28.92
CA LEU A 112 1.15 -1.38 -28.50
C LEU A 112 2.07 -1.82 -29.64
N ALA A 113 1.53 -2.44 -30.70
CA ALA A 113 2.30 -2.83 -31.88
C ALA A 113 2.46 -1.71 -32.92
N LEU A 114 1.64 -0.65 -32.84
CA LEU A 114 1.68 0.53 -33.71
C LEU A 114 2.42 1.74 -33.08
N ALA A 115 2.82 1.64 -31.81
CA ALA A 115 3.67 2.60 -31.10
C ALA A 115 5.13 2.14 -31.10
#